data_AF-A0A9Q0BUA9-F1
#
_entry.id   AF-A0A9Q0BUA9-F1
#
_cell.length_a   1.000
_cell.length_b   1.000
_cell.length_c   1.000
_cell.angle_alpha   90.00
_cell.angle_beta   90.00
_cell.angle_gamma   90.00
#
_symmetry.space_group_name_H-M   'P 1'
#
loop_
_entity.id
_entity.type
_entity.pdbx_description
1 polymer ?
#
loop_
_entity_poly.entity_id
_entity_poly.type
_entity_poly.pdbx_seq_one_letter_code
_entity_poly.pdbx_strand_id
1 'polypeptide(L)'
;MLIRNSLVALLIMYYLGCQVAANGDFPVLPEPQCSDCQHIQSKCTISKSGVFCTNNTDKINIHFSKGKADQNLDLDACVPEKYAIKGPILDWCCFWTPKLGCQQLAGTLYQNHSDCGICRHSCVCDEDKDNGVVRLSPTRWGALLGFVALLPWICLQS
;
A
#
# COMPACT_ATOMS: atom_id res chain seq x y z
N MET A 1 -25.44 -28.70 -52.18
CA MET A 1 -26.41 -28.16 -51.19
C MET A 1 -25.97 -28.35 -49.73
N LEU A 2 -25.19 -29.38 -49.38
CA LEU A 2 -24.72 -29.66 -48.01
C LEU A 2 -23.76 -28.61 -47.40
N ILE A 3 -22.92 -27.97 -48.23
CA ILE A 3 -21.90 -27.01 -47.75
C ILE A 3 -22.53 -25.71 -47.24
N ARG A 4 -23.66 -25.28 -47.84
CA ARG A 4 -24.37 -24.05 -47.47
C ARG A 4 -25.01 -24.15 -46.09
N ASN A 5 -25.52 -25.32 -45.73
CA ASN A 5 -26.16 -25.54 -44.42
C ASN A 5 -25.14 -25.62 -43.28
N SER A 6 -23.92 -26.10 -43.57
CA SER A 6 -22.82 -26.17 -42.60
C SER A 6 -22.29 -24.79 -42.20
N LEU A 7 -22.16 -23.87 -43.16
CA LEU A 7 -21.73 -22.48 -42.90
C LEU A 7 -22.74 -21.71 -42.04
N VAL A 8 -24.04 -21.93 -42.29
CA VAL A 8 -25.10 -21.30 -41.49
C VAL A 8 -25.07 -21.81 -40.04
N ALA A 9 -24.84 -23.10 -39.82
CA ALA A 9 -24.71 -23.67 -38.48
C ALA A 9 -23.48 -23.12 -37.74
N LEU A 10 -22.33 -22.98 -38.41
CA LEU A 10 -21.11 -22.41 -37.82
C LEU A 10 -21.29 -20.93 -37.46
N LEU A 11 -21.97 -20.16 -38.32
CA LEU A 11 -22.30 -18.76 -38.02
C LEU A 11 -23.23 -18.66 -36.80
N ILE A 12 -24.27 -19.48 -36.72
CA ILE A 12 -25.20 -19.49 -35.57
C ILE A 12 -24.46 -19.85 -34.27
N MET A 13 -23.56 -20.84 -34.30
CA MET A 13 -22.75 -21.21 -33.13
C MET A 13 -21.78 -20.10 -32.71
N TYR A 14 -21.20 -19.37 -33.68
CA TYR A 14 -20.36 -18.20 -33.42
C TYR A 14 -21.16 -17.06 -32.79
N TYR A 15 -22.35 -16.74 -33.33
CA TYR A 15 -23.23 -15.71 -32.78
C TYR A 15 -23.73 -16.08 -31.38
N LEU A 16 -24.16 -17.33 -31.14
CA LEU A 16 -24.58 -17.81 -29.83
C LEU A 16 -23.44 -17.84 -28.81
N GLY A 17 -22.22 -18.22 -29.23
CA GLY A 17 -21.03 -18.21 -28.37
C GLY A 17 -20.62 -16.81 -27.91
N CYS A 18 -20.81 -15.79 -28.76
CA CYS A 18 -20.55 -14.40 -28.39
C CYS A 18 -21.58 -13.82 -27.39
N GLN A 19 -22.82 -14.31 -27.36
CA GLN A 19 -23.85 -13.78 -26.44
C GLN A 19 -23.64 -14.22 -25.00
N VAL A 20 -23.00 -15.38 -24.78
CA VAL A 20 -22.73 -15.90 -23.42
C VAL A 20 -21.62 -15.10 -22.71
N ALA A 21 -20.76 -14.39 -23.43
CA ALA A 21 -19.72 -13.53 -22.86
C ALA A 21 -20.21 -12.10 -22.54
N ALA A 22 -21.38 -11.69 -23.04
CA ALA A 22 -21.90 -10.32 -22.87
C ALA A 22 -22.83 -10.14 -21.66
N ASN A 23 -23.36 -11.23 -21.11
CA ASN A 23 -24.22 -11.22 -19.91
C ASN A 23 -23.47 -11.67 -18.65
N GLY A 24 -22.14 -11.52 -18.63
CA GLY A 24 -21.34 -11.75 -17.44
C GLY A 24 -21.64 -10.68 -16.41
N ASP A 25 -22.53 -10.99 -15.48
CA ASP A 25 -22.72 -10.25 -14.24
C ASP A 25 -21.37 -10.31 -13.49
N PHE A 26 -20.54 -9.27 -13.65
CA PHE A 26 -19.28 -9.20 -12.93
C PHE A 26 -19.61 -9.06 -11.45
N PRO A 27 -19.06 -9.92 -10.56
CA PRO A 27 -19.32 -9.79 -9.14
C PRO A 27 -18.88 -8.39 -8.70
N VAL A 28 -19.83 -7.62 -8.16
CA VAL A 28 -19.55 -6.30 -7.58
C VAL A 28 -18.63 -6.53 -6.39
N LEU A 29 -17.36 -6.18 -6.56
CA LEU A 29 -16.39 -6.25 -5.47
C LEU A 29 -16.75 -5.18 -4.43
N PRO A 30 -16.82 -5.52 -3.14
CA PRO A 30 -17.10 -4.53 -2.11
C PRO A 30 -16.06 -3.40 -2.10
N GLU A 31 -16.55 -2.19 -1.90
CA GLU A 31 -15.76 -0.95 -1.90
C GLU A 31 -14.78 -0.94 -0.72
N PRO A 32 -13.57 -0.37 -0.89
CA PRO A 32 -12.60 -0.31 0.17
C PRO A 32 -13.09 0.53 1.35
N GLN A 33 -12.71 0.15 2.57
CA GLN A 33 -13.17 0.77 3.82
C GLN A 33 -12.02 1.37 4.61
N CYS A 34 -12.28 2.48 5.29
CA CYS A 34 -11.34 3.11 6.19
C CYS A 34 -11.40 2.54 7.60
N SER A 35 -10.27 2.53 8.30
CA SER A 35 -10.19 2.22 9.72
C SER A 35 -9.22 3.17 10.42
N ASP A 36 -9.65 3.72 11.56
CA ASP A 36 -8.85 4.67 12.35
C ASP A 36 -7.83 3.95 13.23
N CYS A 37 -6.57 4.11 12.84
CA CYS A 37 -5.43 3.50 13.50
C CYS A 37 -4.59 4.50 14.29
N GLN A 38 -5.11 5.69 14.60
CA GLN A 38 -4.36 6.68 15.36
C GLN A 38 -3.93 6.17 16.75
N HIS A 39 -4.74 5.30 17.37
CA HIS A 39 -4.49 4.76 18.70
C HIS A 39 -3.18 3.94 18.83
N ILE A 40 -2.71 3.31 17.74
CA ILE A 40 -1.46 2.52 17.77
C ILE A 40 -0.22 3.41 17.90
N GLN A 41 -0.39 4.72 17.74
CA GLN A 41 0.66 5.74 17.78
C GLN A 41 0.56 6.67 18.99
N SER A 42 -0.14 6.26 20.05
CA SER A 42 -0.32 7.06 21.27
C SER A 42 0.96 7.58 21.96
N LYS A 43 2.16 7.15 21.53
CA LYS A 43 3.46 7.55 22.06
C LYS A 43 4.45 8.07 21.00
N CYS A 44 3.97 8.36 19.80
CA CYS A 44 4.84 8.84 18.74
C CYS A 44 4.20 9.93 17.89
N THR A 45 5.06 10.83 17.41
CA THR A 45 4.67 11.96 16.58
C THR A 45 5.00 11.66 15.12
N ILE A 46 4.01 11.81 14.23
CA ILE A 46 4.21 11.66 12.79
C ILE A 46 4.76 12.96 12.21
N SER A 47 6.05 12.97 11.87
CA SER A 47 6.70 14.12 11.21
C SER A 47 6.61 14.08 9.68
N LYS A 48 6.50 12.89 9.10
CA LYS A 48 6.52 12.66 7.65
C LYS A 48 5.28 11.94 7.20
N SER A 49 4.76 12.32 6.05
CA SER A 49 3.60 11.66 5.46
C SER A 49 4.02 10.57 4.48
N GLY A 50 3.29 9.46 4.42
CA GLY A 50 3.60 8.36 3.51
C GLY A 50 2.45 7.40 3.27
N VAL A 51 2.76 6.37 2.50
CA VAL A 51 1.87 5.27 2.16
C VAL A 51 2.68 3.98 2.08
N PHE A 52 2.08 2.89 2.53
CA PHE A 52 2.62 1.54 2.40
C PHE A 52 1.50 0.59 1.99
N CYS A 53 1.76 -0.24 1.00
CA CYS A 53 0.87 -1.33 0.60
C CYS A 53 1.72 -2.58 0.48
N THR A 54 1.20 -3.71 0.98
CA THR A 54 1.86 -5.00 0.82
C THR A 54 1.76 -5.50 -0.63
N ASN A 55 0.62 -5.22 -1.28
CA ASN A 55 0.34 -5.64 -2.64
C ASN A 55 0.81 -4.59 -3.64
N ASN A 56 1.57 -5.03 -4.65
CA ASN A 56 2.06 -4.13 -5.70
C ASN A 56 0.93 -3.60 -6.60
N THR A 57 -0.13 -4.39 -6.81
CA THR A 57 -1.30 -3.97 -7.59
C THR A 57 -2.04 -2.83 -6.89
N ASP A 58 -2.22 -2.93 -5.57
CA ASP A 58 -2.84 -1.85 -4.79
C ASP A 58 -1.98 -0.58 -4.81
N LYS A 59 -0.65 -0.76 -4.73
CA LYS A 59 0.30 0.35 -4.79
C LYS A 59 0.24 1.11 -6.11
N ILE A 60 0.13 0.43 -7.26
CA ILE A 60 0.03 1.11 -8.56
C ILE A 60 -1.31 1.83 -8.73
N ASN A 61 -2.35 1.43 -8.00
CA ASN A 61 -3.66 2.08 -8.00
C ASN A 61 -3.71 3.34 -7.11
N ILE A 62 -2.65 3.63 -6.36
CA ILE A 62 -2.52 4.82 -5.52
C ILE A 62 -1.61 5.82 -6.21
N HIS A 63 -2.17 6.96 -6.57
CA HIS A 63 -1.47 8.02 -7.28
C HIS A 63 -1.30 9.25 -6.41
N PHE A 64 -0.23 10.00 -6.63
CA PHE A 64 -0.13 11.36 -6.09
C PHE A 64 -1.09 12.29 -6.83
N SER A 65 -1.94 12.98 -6.09
CA SER A 65 -2.85 13.99 -6.60
C SER A 65 -2.24 15.39 -6.47
N LYS A 66 -2.45 16.26 -7.47
CA LYS A 66 -2.04 17.68 -7.44
C LYS A 66 -3.09 18.61 -6.81
N GLY A 67 -4.03 18.04 -6.06
CA GLY A 67 -5.14 18.74 -5.42
C GLY A 67 -6.06 17.75 -4.72
N LYS A 68 -7.21 18.20 -4.21
CA LYS A 68 -8.17 17.30 -3.57
C LYS A 68 -8.61 16.24 -4.60
N ALA A 69 -8.33 14.98 -4.30
CA ALA A 69 -8.75 13.88 -5.15
C ALA A 69 -10.28 13.80 -5.16
N ASP A 70 -10.85 13.53 -6.33
CA ASP A 70 -12.28 13.21 -6.47
C ASP A 70 -12.45 11.75 -6.04
N GLN A 71 -12.47 11.55 -4.73
CA GLN A 71 -12.61 10.26 -4.07
C GLN A 71 -13.87 10.28 -3.20
N ASN A 72 -14.43 9.09 -2.95
CA ASN A 72 -15.64 8.97 -2.12
C ASN A 72 -15.39 9.64 -0.76
N LEU A 73 -16.39 10.37 -0.24
CA LEU A 73 -16.30 11.10 1.03
C LEU A 73 -15.85 10.21 2.20
N ASP A 74 -16.23 8.93 2.16
CA ASP A 74 -15.85 7.95 3.19
C ASP A 74 -14.35 7.63 3.18
N LEU A 75 -13.68 7.80 2.03
CA LEU A 75 -12.24 7.56 1.87
C LEU A 75 -11.38 8.75 2.35
N ASP A 76 -11.94 9.96 2.42
CA ASP A 76 -11.25 11.14 2.97
C ASP A 76 -10.85 10.94 4.45
N ALA A 77 -11.48 9.98 5.15
CA ALA A 77 -11.16 9.66 6.54
C ALA A 77 -9.77 9.03 6.70
N CYS A 78 -9.36 8.16 5.76
CA CYS A 78 -8.08 7.45 5.84
C CYS A 78 -7.10 7.78 4.71
N VAL A 79 -7.56 8.36 3.60
CA VAL A 79 -6.75 8.68 2.42
C VAL A 79 -6.44 10.18 2.40
N PRO A 80 -5.19 10.58 2.65
CA PRO A 80 -4.79 11.97 2.60
C PRO A 80 -5.05 12.60 1.22
N GLU A 81 -5.41 13.89 1.19
CA GLU A 81 -5.73 14.65 -0.04
C GLU A 81 -4.65 14.58 -1.13
N LYS A 82 -3.39 14.35 -0.74
CA LYS A 82 -2.25 14.22 -1.67
C LYS A 82 -2.24 12.88 -2.42
N TYR A 83 -3.12 11.94 -2.08
CA TYR A 83 -3.27 10.66 -2.75
C TYR A 83 -4.65 10.56 -3.41
N ALA A 84 -4.72 9.80 -4.50
CA ALA A 84 -5.96 9.45 -5.19
C ALA A 84 -5.94 7.96 -5.49
N ILE A 85 -7.06 7.30 -5.19
CA ILE A 85 -7.27 5.89 -5.57
C ILE A 85 -7.88 5.88 -6.97
N LYS A 86 -7.20 5.22 -7.92
CA LYS A 86 -7.61 5.15 -9.34
C LYS A 86 -8.05 3.76 -9.80
N GLY A 87 -7.97 2.77 -8.91
CA GLY A 87 -8.35 1.39 -9.19
C GLY A 87 -8.76 0.64 -7.92
N PRO A 88 -9.19 -0.62 -8.06
CA PRO A 88 -9.60 -1.42 -6.92
C PRO A 88 -8.42 -1.66 -5.96
N ILE A 89 -8.72 -1.69 -4.67
CA ILE A 89 -7.78 -2.08 -3.63
C ILE A 89 -8.20 -3.46 -3.15
N LEU A 90 -7.33 -4.46 -3.34
CA LEU A 90 -7.62 -5.85 -3.04
C LEU A 90 -7.26 -6.18 -1.60
N ASP A 91 -6.03 -5.93 -1.17
CA ASP A 91 -5.55 -6.24 0.17
C ASP A 91 -5.75 -5.05 1.11
N TRP A 92 -4.69 -4.30 1.39
CA TRP A 92 -4.73 -3.18 2.32
C TRP A 92 -3.55 -2.24 2.08
N CYS A 93 -3.77 -0.99 2.46
CA CYS A 93 -2.75 0.04 2.47
C CYS A 93 -2.83 0.84 3.76
N CYS A 94 -1.68 1.24 4.28
CA CYS A 94 -1.57 2.14 5.41
C CYS A 94 -1.15 3.51 4.92
N PHE A 95 -1.86 4.54 5.35
CA PHE A 95 -1.54 5.93 5.10
C PHE A 95 -1.18 6.61 6.40
N TRP A 96 -0.28 7.58 6.35
CA TRP A 96 0.00 8.39 7.52
C TRP A 96 0.32 9.82 7.17
N THR A 97 -0.12 10.75 8.02
CA THR A 97 0.22 12.17 7.95
C THR A 97 0.24 12.79 9.34
N PRO A 98 0.92 13.94 9.53
CA PRO A 98 0.86 14.68 10.79
C PRO A 98 -0.56 15.08 11.23
N LYS A 99 -1.49 15.23 10.27
CA LYS A 99 -2.87 15.68 10.53
C LYS A 99 -3.82 14.53 10.85
N LEU A 100 -3.73 13.43 10.10
CA LEU A 100 -4.64 12.28 10.22
C LEU A 100 -4.11 11.18 11.15
N GLY A 101 -2.84 11.23 11.55
CA GLY A 101 -2.21 10.09 12.20
C GLY A 101 -2.02 8.92 11.21
N CYS A 102 -1.94 7.70 11.74
CA CYS A 102 -1.87 6.47 10.95
C CYS A 102 -3.27 5.93 10.70
N GLN A 103 -3.55 5.57 9.46
CA GLN A 103 -4.86 5.20 8.98
C GLN A 103 -4.74 3.95 8.09
N GLN A 104 -5.72 3.05 8.15
CA GLN A 104 -5.78 1.86 7.32
C GLN A 104 -6.88 1.99 6.27
N LEU A 105 -6.56 1.61 5.04
CA LEU A 105 -7.49 1.39 3.95
C LEU A 105 -7.57 -0.12 3.70
N ALA A 106 -8.67 -0.73 4.11
CA ALA A 106 -8.96 -2.14 3.90
C ALA A 106 -9.60 -2.34 2.52
N GLY A 107 -8.92 -3.08 1.66
CA GLY A 107 -9.42 -3.51 0.37
C GLY A 107 -10.47 -4.61 0.48
N THR A 108 -10.99 -4.99 -0.68
CA THR A 108 -12.05 -5.98 -0.84
C THR A 108 -11.80 -7.30 -0.11
N LEU A 109 -10.56 -7.81 -0.09
CA LEU A 109 -10.19 -9.08 0.53
C LEU A 109 -9.90 -8.97 2.02
N TYR A 110 -9.76 -7.74 2.55
CA TYR A 110 -9.24 -7.47 3.88
C TYR A 110 -10.20 -6.71 4.78
N GLN A 111 -11.47 -6.56 4.38
CA GLN A 111 -12.49 -5.81 5.13
C GLN A 111 -12.74 -6.34 6.54
N ASN A 112 -12.71 -7.66 6.73
CA ASN A 112 -12.92 -8.28 8.04
C ASN A 112 -11.70 -8.18 8.98
N HIS A 113 -10.60 -7.58 8.51
CA HIS A 113 -9.33 -7.50 9.23
C HIS A 113 -8.96 -6.03 9.43
N SER A 114 -9.78 -5.33 10.23
CA SER A 114 -9.53 -3.95 10.68
C SER A 114 -8.54 -3.87 11.84
N ASP A 115 -7.68 -4.89 12.02
CA ASP A 115 -6.64 -4.85 13.04
C ASP A 115 -5.51 -3.93 12.59
N CYS A 116 -5.46 -2.76 13.21
CA CYS A 116 -4.43 -1.75 13.02
C CYS A 116 -3.01 -2.23 13.34
N GLY A 117 -2.84 -3.41 13.95
CA GLY A 117 -1.55 -4.05 14.17
C GLY A 117 -0.71 -4.20 12.89
N ILE A 118 -1.36 -4.34 11.74
CA ILE A 118 -0.70 -4.45 10.44
C ILE A 118 -0.03 -3.13 10.03
N CYS A 119 -0.64 -1.99 10.35
CA CYS A 119 -0.08 -0.68 10.07
C CYS A 119 0.98 -0.23 11.09
N ARG A 120 1.08 -0.90 12.24
CA ARG A 120 1.98 -0.53 13.34
C ARG A 120 3.44 -0.40 12.91
N HIS A 121 3.93 -1.31 12.06
CA HIS A 121 5.33 -1.31 11.61
C HIS A 121 5.55 -0.48 10.34
N SER A 122 4.49 -0.19 9.59
CA SER A 122 4.58 0.53 8.31
C SER A 122 4.49 2.04 8.49
N CYS A 123 3.67 2.50 9.43
CA CYS A 123 3.51 3.92 9.68
C CYS A 123 4.75 4.48 10.40
N VAL A 124 5.54 5.28 9.69
CA VAL A 124 6.76 5.89 10.21
C VAL A 124 6.40 7.03 11.16
N CYS A 125 6.77 6.89 12.43
CA CYS A 125 6.69 7.96 13.43
C CYS A 125 8.00 8.11 14.21
N ASP A 126 8.22 9.31 14.74
CA ASP A 126 9.30 9.63 15.66
C ASP A 126 8.77 9.42 17.09
N GLU A 127 9.37 8.48 17.82
CA GLU A 127 9.01 8.25 19.22
C GLU A 127 9.37 9.49 20.05
N ASP A 128 8.42 9.95 20.86
CA ASP A 128 8.67 11.09 21.74
C ASP A 128 9.77 10.68 22.74
N LYS A 129 10.90 11.37 22.66
CA LYS A 129 12.13 11.08 23.43
C LYS A 129 11.99 11.24 24.95
N ASP A 130 10.79 11.45 25.47
CA ASP A 130 10.54 11.50 26.92
C ASP A 130 10.72 10.13 27.60
N ASN A 131 10.86 9.04 26.84
CA ASN A 131 11.32 7.76 27.36
C ASN A 131 12.53 7.22 26.57
N GLY A 132 13.68 7.88 26.72
CA GLY A 132 14.99 7.24 26.96
C GLY A 132 15.50 6.09 26.05
N VAL A 133 14.90 5.79 24.90
CA VAL A 133 15.40 4.75 23.99
C VAL A 133 15.93 5.42 22.73
N VAL A 134 17.25 5.57 22.69
CA VAL A 134 17.98 6.03 21.52
C VAL A 134 17.79 4.99 20.41
N ARG A 135 17.08 5.32 19.34
CA ARG A 135 17.16 4.55 18.08
C ARG A 135 18.62 4.56 17.61
N LEU A 136 19.31 3.43 17.81
CA LEU A 136 20.58 3.15 17.15
C LEU A 136 20.31 3.02 15.65
N SER A 137 20.51 4.12 14.92
CA SER A 137 20.59 4.10 13.47
C SER A 137 21.74 3.16 13.04
N PRO A 138 21.55 2.21 12.11
CA PRO A 138 22.60 1.28 11.69
C PRO A 138 23.78 1.95 10.95
N THR A 139 23.72 3.25 10.68
CA THR A 139 24.63 3.95 9.76
C THR A 139 26.04 4.22 10.32
N ARG A 140 26.40 3.74 11.52
CA ARG A 140 27.68 4.12 12.18
C ARG A 140 28.67 2.98 12.44
N TRP A 141 28.49 1.81 11.84
CA TRP A 141 29.48 0.71 11.93
C TRP A 141 30.58 0.77 10.85
N GLY A 142 30.45 1.63 9.83
CA GLY A 142 31.49 1.84 8.81
C GLY A 142 32.71 2.64 9.28
N ALA A 143 32.62 3.34 10.41
CA ALA A 143 33.70 4.21 10.89
C ALA A 143 34.69 3.51 11.85
N LEU A 144 34.37 2.32 12.37
CA LEU A 144 35.24 1.60 13.32
C LEU A 144 36.16 0.58 12.66
N LEU A 145 35.83 0.10 11.46
CA LEU A 145 36.70 -0.83 10.71
C LEU A 145 37.85 -0.13 9.97
N GLY A 146 37.83 1.20 9.83
CA GLY A 146 38.92 1.98 9.23
C GLY A 146 40.14 2.15 10.15
N PHE A 147 39.99 2.01 11.47
CA PHE A 147 41.09 2.20 12.42
C PHE A 147 41.89 0.92 12.70
N VAL A 148 41.33 -0.27 12.43
CA VAL A 148 42.03 -1.55 12.67
C VAL A 148 43.01 -1.88 11.55
N ALA A 149 42.85 -1.31 10.35
CA ALA A 149 43.74 -1.56 9.21
C ALA A 149 45.04 -0.73 9.20
N LEU A 150 45.18 0.28 10.08
CA LEU A 150 46.37 1.16 10.11
C LEU A 150 47.40 0.80 11.19
N LEU A 151 47.05 -0.08 12.13
CA LEU A 151 47.98 -0.53 13.18
C LEU A 151 49.08 -1.53 12.73
N PRO A 152 49.05 -2.19 11.55
CA PRO A 152 50.18 -3.01 11.13
C PRO A 152 51.39 -2.23 10.58
N TRP A 153 51.23 -0.95 10.17
CA TRP A 153 52.33 -0.24 9.48
C TRP A 153 53.33 0.44 10.43
N ILE A 154 52.96 0.67 11.70
CA ILE A 154 53.80 1.43 12.63
C ILE A 154 54.86 0.53 13.33
N CYS A 155 54.70 -0.80 13.31
CA CYS A 155 55.64 -1.71 13.97
C CYS A 155 56.77 -2.24 13.08
N LEU A 156 56.86 -1.85 11.80
CA LEU A 156 57.88 -2.38 10.87
C LEU A 156 59.09 -1.44 10.65
N GLN A 157 59.31 -0.46 11.53
CA GLN A 157 60.42 0.48 11.38
C GLN A 157 61.06 0.94 12.71
N SER A 158 61.15 0.02 13.68
CA SER A 158 62.07 0.13 14.82
C SER A 158 62.95 -1.11 14.94
#